data_AF-A0A969TZA5-F1
#
_entry.id   AF-A0A969TZA5-F1
#
_cell.length_a   1.000
_cell.length_b   1.000
_cell.length_c   1.000
_cell.angle_alpha   90.00
_cell.angle_beta   90.00
_cell.angle_gamma   90.00
#
_symmetry.space_group_name_H-M   'P 1'
#
loop_
_entity.id
_entity.type
_entity.pdbx_description
1 polymer ?
#
loop_
_entity_poly.entity_id
_entity_poly.type
_entity_poly.pdbx_seq_one_letter_code
_entity_poly.pdbx_strand_id
1 'polypeptide(L)'
;MVHRAFLITLADLVMRSGDHALAMRLWPVVQAAIDGVLKNDVDEFGLITHEDADTWMDAKEKGLRAWSPRGNRAVDVQTLWLAAMGAAQALYDMAMEATSPRQFPRVGADWLEN
;
A
#
# COMPACT_ATOMS: atom_id res chain seq x y z
N MET A 1 9.65 8.93 -1.52
CA MET A 1 9.37 8.29 -0.20
C MET A 1 7.88 8.12 0.12
N VAL A 2 6.98 9.03 -0.28
CA VAL A 2 5.58 9.13 0.22
C VAL A 2 4.66 7.96 -0.18
N HIS A 3 4.83 7.38 -1.37
CA HIS A 3 3.90 6.37 -1.90
C HIS A 3 3.82 5.07 -1.07
N ARG A 4 4.94 4.64 -0.46
CA ARG A 4 5.01 3.38 0.30
C ARG A 4 4.21 3.44 1.60
N ALA A 5 4.44 4.48 2.39
CA ALA A 5 3.74 4.70 3.66
C ALA A 5 2.24 4.89 3.43
N PHE A 6 1.86 5.61 2.37
CA PHE A 6 0.45 5.77 2.00
C PHE A 6 -0.28 4.43 1.84
N LEU A 7 0.28 3.48 1.07
CA LEU A 7 -0.34 2.17 0.84
C LEU A 7 -0.48 1.36 2.14
N ILE A 8 0.58 1.31 2.93
CA ILE A 8 0.61 0.57 4.21
C ILE A 8 -0.41 1.16 5.20
N THR A 9 -0.42 2.48 5.36
CA THR A 9 -1.34 3.17 6.27
C THR A 9 -2.79 3.08 5.82
N LEU A 10 -3.07 3.17 4.51
CA LEU A 10 -4.42 2.99 3.99
C LEU A 10 -4.93 1.56 4.26
N ALA A 11 -4.10 0.55 4.02
CA ALA A 11 -4.46 -0.83 4.33
C ALA A 11 -4.73 -1.02 5.83
N ASP A 12 -3.87 -0.53 6.71
CA ASP A 12 -4.07 -0.62 8.17
C ASP A 12 -5.38 0.08 8.60
N LEU A 13 -5.67 1.25 8.04
CA LEU A 13 -6.92 1.97 8.31
C LEU A 13 -8.15 1.16 7.89
N VAL A 14 -8.16 0.63 6.65
CA VAL A 14 -9.30 -0.16 6.15
C VAL A 14 -9.46 -1.42 6.99
N MET A 15 -8.39 -2.14 7.30
CA MET A 15 -8.44 -3.36 8.12
C MET A 15 -8.99 -3.10 9.52
N ARG A 16 -8.59 -2.01 10.17
CA ARG A 16 -9.05 -1.66 11.53
C ARG A 16 -10.47 -1.13 11.57
N SER A 17 -10.88 -0.40 10.53
CA SER A 17 -12.22 0.20 10.46
C SER A 17 -13.28 -0.74 9.91
N GLY A 18 -12.88 -1.72 9.08
CA GLY A 18 -13.79 -2.55 8.30
C GLY A 18 -14.49 -1.80 7.14
N ASP A 19 -14.09 -0.56 6.82
CA ASP A 19 -14.69 0.21 5.73
C ASP A 19 -14.13 -0.26 4.36
N HIS A 20 -14.60 -1.41 3.89
CA HIS A 20 -14.19 -1.95 2.59
C HIS A 20 -14.66 -1.06 1.41
N ALA A 21 -15.71 -0.25 1.62
CA ALA A 21 -16.14 0.72 0.61
C ALA A 21 -15.10 1.83 0.42
N LEU A 22 -14.34 2.20 1.46
CA LEU A 22 -13.19 3.11 1.33
C LEU A 22 -12.10 2.51 0.43
N ALA A 23 -11.78 1.23 0.59
CA ALA A 23 -10.81 0.54 -0.28
C ALA A 23 -11.26 0.60 -1.74
N MET A 24 -12.54 0.33 -2.03
CA MET A 24 -13.08 0.44 -3.38
C MET A 24 -13.02 1.88 -3.93
N ARG A 25 -13.42 2.88 -3.13
CA ARG A 25 -13.37 4.30 -3.56
C ARG A 25 -11.95 4.76 -3.89
N LEU A 26 -10.95 4.30 -3.13
CA LEU A 26 -9.55 4.72 -3.28
C LEU A 26 -8.71 3.79 -4.15
N TRP A 27 -9.27 2.69 -4.64
CA TRP A 27 -8.54 1.75 -5.51
C TRP A 27 -7.86 2.43 -6.72
N PRO A 28 -8.51 3.37 -7.45
CA PRO A 28 -7.83 4.07 -8.55
C PRO A 28 -6.61 4.90 -8.09
N VAL A 29 -6.63 5.43 -6.87
CA VAL A 29 -5.50 6.17 -6.28
C VAL A 29 -4.37 5.22 -5.91
N VAL A 30 -4.69 4.04 -5.38
CA VAL A 30 -3.73 2.97 -5.10
C VAL A 30 -3.02 2.56 -6.39
N GLN A 31 -3.76 2.31 -7.47
CA GLN A 31 -3.18 1.97 -8.77
C GLN A 31 -2.24 3.07 -9.28
N ALA A 32 -2.70 4.33 -9.27
CA ALA A 32 -1.88 5.46 -9.72
C ALA A 32 -0.59 5.63 -8.91
N ALA A 33 -0.62 5.36 -7.60
CA ALA A 33 0.57 5.41 -6.75
C ALA A 33 1.58 4.31 -7.11
N ILE A 34 1.11 3.10 -7.41
CA ILE A 34 1.95 1.97 -7.82
C ILE A 34 2.54 2.22 -9.20
N ASP A 35 1.71 2.61 -10.17
CA ASP A 35 2.14 2.89 -11.54
C ASP A 35 3.16 4.03 -11.58
N GLY A 36 2.98 5.05 -10.72
CA GLY A 36 3.93 6.14 -10.57
C GLY A 36 5.32 5.65 -10.14
N VAL A 37 5.39 4.75 -9.16
CA VAL A 37 6.66 4.17 -8.69
C VAL A 37 7.27 3.27 -9.76
N LEU A 38 6.49 2.35 -10.35
CA LEU A 38 6.96 1.44 -11.39
C LEU A 38 7.42 2.16 -12.66
N LYS A 39 6.93 3.36 -12.93
CA LYS A 39 7.33 4.15 -14.10
C LYS A 39 8.61 4.94 -13.87
N ASN A 40 8.80 5.49 -12.67
CA ASN A 40 9.82 6.52 -12.44
C ASN A 40 10.95 6.09 -11.50
N ASP A 41 10.68 5.15 -10.60
CA ASP A 41 11.55 4.88 -9.46
C ASP A 41 12.14 3.46 -9.48
N VAL A 42 11.96 2.67 -10.54
CA VAL A 42 12.52 1.30 -10.65
C VAL A 42 13.61 1.21 -11.70
N ASP A 43 14.59 0.35 -11.46
CA ASP A 43 15.59 -0.03 -12.46
C ASP A 43 15.16 -1.25 -13.30
N GLU A 44 16.06 -1.69 -14.19
CA GLU A 44 15.88 -2.85 -15.05
C GLU A 44 15.72 -4.19 -14.31
N PHE A 45 16.09 -4.25 -13.02
CA PHE A 45 15.91 -5.40 -12.16
C PHE A 45 14.65 -5.31 -11.29
N GLY A 46 13.87 -4.23 -11.43
CA GLY A 46 12.66 -3.98 -10.65
C GLY A 46 12.95 -3.49 -9.22
N LEU A 47 14.16 -3.03 -8.93
CA LEU A 47 14.53 -2.49 -7.62
C LEU A 47 14.24 -0.99 -7.55
N ILE A 48 13.72 -0.54 -6.40
CA ILE A 48 13.51 0.88 -6.17
C ILE A 48 14.86 1.61 -6.16
N THR A 49 14.98 2.64 -6.97
CA THR A 49 16.10 3.59 -6.98
C THR A 49 15.73 4.85 -6.18
N HIS A 50 16.67 5.39 -5.42
CA HIS A 50 16.46 6.58 -4.59
C HIS A 50 17.79 7.26 -4.23
N GLU A 51 17.75 8.45 -3.62
CA GLU A 51 18.96 9.14 -3.16
C GLU A 51 19.45 8.60 -1.81
N ASP A 52 20.72 8.82 -1.47
CA ASP A 52 21.38 8.25 -0.27
C ASP A 52 20.67 8.53 1.05
N ALA A 53 19.95 9.64 1.14
CA ALA A 53 19.23 10.07 2.32
C ALA A 53 17.71 10.09 2.10
N ASP A 54 17.21 9.16 1.28
CA ASP A 54 15.78 8.86 1.12
C ASP A 54 15.35 7.61 1.93
N THR A 55 16.07 7.34 3.03
CA THR A 55 15.76 6.28 4.00
C THR A 55 15.11 6.88 5.26
N TRP A 56 14.60 6.05 6.17
CA TRP A 56 14.09 6.52 7.47
C TRP A 56 15.17 7.14 8.37
N MET A 57 16.45 6.94 8.04
CA MET A 57 17.62 7.49 8.73
C MET A 57 18.27 8.59 7.89
N ASP A 58 17.47 9.53 7.39
CA ASP A 58 17.85 10.62 6.48
C ASP A 58 18.65 11.75 7.14
N ALA A 59 19.58 11.41 8.03
CA ALA A 59 20.48 12.38 8.62
C ALA A 59 21.37 13.02 7.54
N LYS A 60 21.23 14.34 7.36
CA LYS A 60 22.04 15.14 6.44
C LYS A 60 22.86 16.20 7.19
N GLU A 61 24.15 16.28 6.89
CA GLU A 61 25.01 17.37 7.34
C GLU A 61 24.55 18.67 6.66
N LYS A 62 24.09 19.62 7.48
CA LYS A 62 23.54 20.91 7.02
C LYS A 62 22.44 20.77 5.96
N GLY A 63 21.71 19.65 5.97
CA GLY A 63 20.66 19.36 4.99
C GLY A 63 21.15 18.97 3.59
N LEU A 64 22.47 18.87 3.36
CA LEU A 64 23.05 18.68 2.03
C LEU A 64 23.67 17.29 1.83
N ARG A 65 24.55 16.86 2.74
CA ARG A 65 25.33 15.62 2.58
C ARG A 65 24.81 14.53 3.50
N ALA A 66 24.54 13.34 2.97
CA ALA A 66 24.17 12.20 3.81
C ALA A 66 25.30 11.87 4.80
N TRP A 67 24.96 11.72 6.09
CA TRP A 67 25.93 11.34 7.13
C TRP A 67 26.38 9.88 6.99
N SER A 68 25.49 9.01 6.52
CA SER A 68 25.73 7.59 6.34
C SER A 68 25.03 7.14 5.05
N PRO A 69 25.65 7.36 3.88
CA PRO A 69 25.07 6.98 2.58
C PRO A 69 24.80 5.48 2.54
N ARG A 70 23.65 5.09 1.98
CA ARG A 70 23.19 3.70 1.90
C ARG A 70 23.16 3.16 0.48
N GLY A 71 23.63 3.96 -0.47
CA GLY A 71 23.46 3.71 -1.90
C GLY A 71 22.02 3.94 -2.33
N ASN A 72 21.79 3.75 -3.61
CA ASN A 72 20.51 4.03 -4.24
C ASN A 72 19.52 2.87 -4.20
N ARG A 73 19.83 1.77 -3.50
CA ARG A 73 19.01 0.54 -3.39
C ARG A 73 19.03 0.00 -1.96
N ALA A 74 18.83 0.88 -0.99
CA ALA A 74 18.89 0.51 0.42
C ALA A 74 17.83 -0.55 0.77
N VAL A 75 18.22 -1.53 1.59
CA VAL A 75 17.41 -2.73 1.89
C VAL A 75 16.09 -2.40 2.59
N ASP A 76 16.08 -1.37 3.43
CA ASP A 76 14.90 -0.86 4.12
C ASP A 76 13.89 -0.25 3.15
N VAL A 77 14.35 0.48 2.14
CA VAL A 77 13.51 1.00 1.05
C VAL A 77 12.89 -0.14 0.25
N GLN A 78 13.66 -1.18 -0.08
CA GLN A 78 13.13 -2.36 -0.76
C GLN A 78 12.11 -3.12 0.11
N THR A 79 12.40 -3.27 1.41
CA THR A 79 11.51 -3.94 2.37
C THR A 79 10.18 -3.19 2.49
N LEU A 80 10.22 -1.87 2.57
CA LEU A 80 9.01 -1.03 2.61
C LEU A 80 8.23 -1.11 1.30
N TRP A 81 8.91 -1.26 0.15
CA TRP A 81 8.23 -1.46 -1.13
C TRP A 81 7.50 -2.80 -1.17
N LEU A 82 8.15 -3.88 -0.73
CA LEU A 82 7.53 -5.19 -0.64
C LEU A 82 6.30 -5.18 0.30
N ALA A 83 6.40 -4.52 1.45
CA ALA A 83 5.28 -4.34 2.37
C ALA A 83 4.14 -3.54 1.73
N ALA A 84 4.45 -2.49 0.96
CA ALA A 84 3.47 -1.70 0.25
C ALA A 84 2.74 -2.50 -0.86
N MET A 85 3.43 -3.43 -1.54
CA MET A 85 2.79 -4.37 -2.47
C MET A 85 1.84 -5.33 -1.78
N GLY A 86 2.23 -5.88 -0.62
CA GLY A 86 1.32 -6.69 0.20
C GLY A 86 0.08 -5.91 0.67
N ALA A 87 0.27 -4.66 1.08
CA ALA A 87 -0.82 -3.76 1.45
C ALA A 87 -1.76 -3.46 0.26
N ALA A 88 -1.21 -3.24 -0.93
CA ALA A 88 -1.98 -3.04 -2.15
C ALA A 88 -2.83 -4.27 -2.51
N GLN A 89 -2.27 -5.48 -2.39
CA GLN A 89 -3.01 -6.72 -2.59
C GLN A 89 -4.18 -6.84 -1.61
N ALA A 90 -3.93 -6.59 -0.32
CA ALA A 90 -4.98 -6.63 0.69
C ALA A 90 -6.11 -5.61 0.39
N LEU A 91 -5.75 -4.40 -0.03
CA LEU A 91 -6.72 -3.38 -0.44
C LEU A 91 -7.55 -3.80 -1.65
N TYR A 92 -6.93 -4.47 -2.63
CA TYR A 92 -7.64 -5.04 -3.77
C TYR A 92 -8.68 -6.06 -3.32
N ASP A 93 -8.27 -7.02 -2.48
CA ASP A 93 -9.17 -8.08 -2.01
C ASP A 93 -10.38 -7.50 -1.24
N MET A 94 -10.13 -6.53 -0.36
CA MET A 94 -11.19 -5.82 0.39
C MET A 94 -12.10 -5.01 -0.55
N ALA A 95 -11.54 -4.34 -1.56
CA ALA A 95 -12.34 -3.61 -2.55
C ALA A 95 -13.25 -4.55 -3.35
N MET A 96 -12.75 -5.73 -3.74
CA MET A 96 -13.53 -6.74 -4.45
C MET A 96 -14.64 -7.31 -3.57
N GLU A 97 -14.38 -7.55 -2.28
CA GLU A 97 -15.41 -7.98 -1.33
C GLU A 97 -16.54 -6.95 -1.22
N ALA A 98 -16.23 -5.65 -1.18
CA ALA A 98 -17.25 -4.59 -1.11
C ALA A 98 -18.16 -4.56 -2.35
N THR A 99 -17.65 -4.98 -3.51
CA THR A 99 -18.43 -5.06 -4.76
C THR A 99 -19.21 -6.36 -4.91
N SER A 100 -18.89 -7.38 -4.10
CA SER A 100 -19.59 -8.65 -4.15
C SER A 100 -21.00 -8.48 -3.59
N PRO A 101 -22.06 -8.85 -4.33
CA PRO A 101 -23.40 -8.90 -3.76
C PRO A 101 -23.37 -9.95 -2.64
N ARG A 102 -23.37 -9.52 -1.37
CA ARG A 102 -23.45 -10.45 -0.24
C ARG A 102 -24.65 -11.38 -0.47
N GLN A 103 -24.37 -12.62 -0.81
CA GLN A 103 -25.32 -13.70 -0.61
C GLN A 103 -25.35 -13.92 0.89
N PHE A 104 -26.17 -13.14 1.59
CA PHE A 104 -26.64 -13.58 2.88
C PHE A 104 -27.38 -14.89 2.62
N PRO A 105 -27.00 -16.03 3.23
CA PRO A 105 -27.96 -17.11 3.36
C PRO A 105 -29.18 -16.46 4.03
N ARG A 106 -30.35 -16.55 3.38
CA ARG A 106 -31.61 -16.14 3.98
C ARG A 106 -31.89 -17.07 5.15
N VAL A 107 -31.23 -16.85 6.27
CA VAL A 107 -31.55 -17.51 7.52
C VAL A 107 -32.73 -16.71 8.08
N GLY A 108 -33.95 -17.18 7.84
CA GLY A 108 -35.13 -16.65 8.53
C GLY A 108 -36.38 -16.34 7.71
N ALA A 109 -36.65 -17.03 6.60
CA ALA A 109 -38.00 -17.01 6.01
C ALA A 109 -38.88 -18.18 6.49
N ASP A 110 -38.29 -19.26 7.02
CA ASP A 110 -39.00 -20.53 7.27
C ASP A 110 -39.51 -20.68 8.72
N TRP A 111 -39.33 -19.67 9.58
CA TRP A 111 -39.75 -19.71 10.99
C TRP A 111 -41.12 -19.05 11.26
N LEU A 112 -41.84 -18.60 10.23
CA LEU A 112 -43.15 -17.96 10.37
C LEU A 112 -44.34 -18.81 9.89
N GLU A 113 -44.12 -20.06 9.50
CA GLU A 113 -45.18 -20.93 8.94
C GLU A 113 -45.43 -22.25 9.71
N ASN A 114 -44.94 -22.42 10.95
CA ASN A 114 -45.34 -23.56 11.79
C ASN A 114 -45.62 -23.16 13.24
#